data_AF-A0AAV2SD46-F1
#
_entry.id   AF-A0AAV2SD46-F1
#
_cell.length_a   1.000
_cell.length_b   1.000
_cell.length_c   1.000
_cell.angle_alpha   90.00
_cell.angle_beta   90.00
_cell.angle_gamma   90.00
#
_symmetry.space_group_name_H-M   'P 1'
#
loop_
_entity.id
_entity.type
_entity.pdbx_description
1 polymer ?
#
loop_
_entity_poly.entity_id
_entity_poly.type
_entity_poly.pdbx_seq_one_letter_code
_entity_poly.pdbx_strand_id
1 'polypeptide(L)'
;MSFFHDVGDYFDDLFSSLRHDNNERLREERVEEEVIRVADETENEVEVKPKVVSVNLQAKTNALNSHCEKFELVNRKKATSVIRRGGPMSFDITFNQDADLKDGLKVTLYFSFGPRPSSTKGTQAILLVTGKNTFDKNEDEWDVRFSTQDGETATIEVQIPHHVPVGVWKLAVEVSPRGDDKVRDIFRLEDQIFILFNPWSKG
;
A
#
# COMPACT_ATOMS: atom_id res chain seq x y z
N MET A 1 -85.55 19.08 10.52
CA MET A 1 -84.31 19.71 11.03
C MET A 1 -83.20 18.65 10.98
N SER A 2 -82.43 18.54 9.90
CA SER A 2 -81.36 17.52 9.81
C SER A 2 -80.23 17.85 8.82
N PHE A 3 -80.07 19.12 8.42
CA PHE A 3 -79.04 19.50 7.44
C PHE A 3 -77.75 20.07 8.05
N PHE A 4 -77.74 20.38 9.34
CA PHE A 4 -76.59 21.04 10.01
C PHE A 4 -75.75 20.10 10.87
N HIS A 5 -76.18 18.85 11.11
CA HIS A 5 -75.39 17.89 11.89
C HIS A 5 -74.30 17.19 11.05
N ASP A 6 -74.57 17.03 9.75
CA ASP A 6 -73.76 16.28 8.78
C ASP A 6 -72.49 17.04 8.32
N VAL A 7 -72.50 18.36 8.44
CA VAL A 7 -71.39 19.22 8.01
C VAL A 7 -70.27 19.25 9.06
N GLY A 8 -70.62 19.17 10.35
CA GLY A 8 -69.64 19.15 11.45
C GLY A 8 -68.79 17.88 11.43
N ASP A 9 -69.45 16.73 11.29
CA ASP A 9 -68.80 15.42 11.24
C ASP A 9 -67.85 15.31 10.03
N TYR A 10 -68.23 15.88 8.87
CA TYR A 10 -67.36 15.94 7.70
C TYR A 10 -66.07 16.75 7.92
N PHE A 11 -66.16 17.91 8.58
CA PHE A 11 -64.98 18.73 8.85
C PHE A 11 -64.08 18.10 9.92
N ASP A 12 -64.65 17.45 10.95
CA ASP A 12 -63.87 16.77 11.98
C ASP A 12 -63.10 15.55 11.42
N ASP A 13 -63.74 14.75 10.55
CA ASP A 13 -63.06 13.67 9.84
C ASP A 13 -61.95 14.20 8.93
N LEU A 14 -62.21 15.29 8.19
CA LEU A 14 -61.21 15.94 7.33
C LEU A 14 -60.00 16.44 8.14
N PHE A 15 -60.22 17.11 9.28
CA PHE A 15 -59.14 17.60 10.13
C PHE A 15 -58.38 16.46 10.84
N SER A 16 -59.05 15.36 11.17
CA SER A 16 -58.40 14.17 11.74
C SER A 16 -57.46 13.50 10.73
N SER A 17 -57.90 13.37 9.48
CA SER A 17 -57.08 12.85 8.37
C SER A 17 -55.87 13.74 8.09
N LEU A 18 -56.06 15.07 8.03
CA LEU A 18 -54.96 16.02 7.87
C LEU A 18 -53.92 15.94 9.01
N ARG A 19 -54.37 15.76 10.25
CA ARG A 19 -53.46 15.58 11.40
C ARG A 19 -52.70 14.26 11.34
N HIS A 20 -53.35 13.20 10.85
CA HIS A 20 -52.74 11.89 10.69
C HIS A 20 -51.63 11.94 9.61
N ASP A 21 -51.96 12.44 8.42
CA ASP A 21 -51.01 12.61 7.32
C ASP A 21 -49.81 13.48 7.71
N ASN A 22 -50.04 14.58 8.45
CA ASN A 22 -48.95 15.46 8.87
C ASN A 22 -48.04 14.80 9.91
N ASN A 23 -48.58 13.96 10.79
CA ASN A 23 -47.79 13.20 11.75
C ASN A 23 -46.99 12.06 11.10
N GLU A 24 -47.53 11.44 10.04
CA GLU A 24 -46.81 10.44 9.23
C GLU A 24 -45.61 11.10 8.55
N ARG A 25 -45.79 12.25 7.91
CA ARG A 25 -44.69 13.01 7.28
C ARG A 25 -43.58 13.40 8.25
N LEU A 26 -43.94 13.89 9.43
CA LEU A 26 -42.96 14.22 10.48
C LEU A 26 -42.24 13.00 11.08
N ARG A 27 -42.77 11.79 10.88
CA ARG A 27 -42.08 10.53 11.21
C ARG A 27 -41.16 10.12 10.09
N GLU A 28 -41.62 10.21 8.84
CA GLU A 28 -40.81 9.94 7.65
C GLU A 28 -39.58 10.86 7.57
N GLU A 29 -39.76 12.17 7.77
CA GLU A 29 -38.66 13.15 7.81
C GLU A 29 -37.64 12.82 8.91
N ARG A 30 -38.10 12.40 10.10
CA ARG A 30 -37.20 11.99 11.19
C ARG A 30 -36.43 10.72 10.86
N VAL A 31 -37.08 9.75 10.22
CA VAL A 31 -36.44 8.52 9.78
C VAL A 31 -35.42 8.82 8.68
N GLU A 32 -35.74 9.69 7.73
CA GLU A 32 -34.78 10.15 6.71
C GLU A 32 -33.59 10.87 7.34
N GLU A 33 -33.81 11.80 8.28
CA GLU A 33 -32.72 12.47 9.00
C GLU A 33 -31.85 11.49 9.81
N GLU A 34 -32.45 10.50 10.44
CA GLU A 34 -31.74 9.48 11.22
C GLU A 34 -30.96 8.52 10.32
N VAL A 35 -31.51 8.15 9.16
CA VAL A 35 -30.81 7.36 8.12
C VAL A 35 -29.64 8.16 7.54
N ILE A 36 -29.82 9.46 7.27
CA ILE A 36 -28.73 10.33 6.78
C ILE A 36 -27.63 10.45 7.83
N ARG A 37 -27.97 10.64 9.11
CA ARG A 37 -26.98 10.69 10.19
C ARG A 37 -26.23 9.38 10.36
N VAL A 38 -26.92 8.25 10.34
CA VAL A 38 -26.28 6.93 10.44
C VAL A 38 -25.38 6.68 9.22
N ALA A 39 -25.79 7.11 8.02
CA ALA A 39 -24.96 7.04 6.82
C ALA A 39 -23.69 7.90 6.97
N ASP A 40 -23.82 9.16 7.41
CA ASP A 40 -22.69 10.06 7.67
C ASP A 40 -21.77 9.54 8.79
N GLU A 41 -22.31 8.89 9.82
CA GLU A 41 -21.53 8.26 10.89
C GLU A 41 -20.76 7.03 10.37
N THR A 42 -21.34 6.24 9.47
CA THR A 42 -20.64 5.11 8.83
C THR A 42 -19.56 5.54 7.83
N GLU A 43 -19.71 6.69 7.16
CA GLU A 43 -18.68 7.23 6.26
C GLU A 43 -17.49 7.89 6.99
N ASN A 44 -17.66 8.26 8.27
CA ASN A 44 -16.65 8.96 9.06
C ASN A 44 -15.77 8.06 9.96
N GLU A 45 -15.89 6.73 9.90
CA GLU A 45 -14.76 5.88 10.32
C GLU A 45 -13.59 6.15 9.37
N VAL A 46 -12.63 6.96 9.83
CA VAL A 46 -11.41 7.29 9.06
C VAL A 46 -10.59 6.01 8.94
N GLU A 47 -10.92 5.19 7.95
CA GLU A 47 -10.12 4.04 7.56
C GLU A 47 -8.77 4.58 7.08
N VAL A 48 -7.76 4.50 7.94
CA VAL A 48 -6.43 5.01 7.66
C VAL A 48 -5.86 4.17 6.53
N LYS A 49 -5.88 4.73 5.32
CA LYS A 49 -5.38 4.04 4.13
C LYS A 49 -3.87 3.79 4.29
N PRO A 50 -3.40 2.56 4.05
CA PRO A 50 -2.00 2.24 4.25
C PRO A 50 -1.16 2.91 3.16
N LYS A 51 -0.05 3.51 3.59
CA LYS A 51 0.84 4.33 2.78
C LYS A 51 2.29 4.13 3.18
N VAL A 52 3.18 4.19 2.19
CA VAL A 52 4.62 4.21 2.44
C VAL A 52 5.06 5.65 2.75
N VAL A 53 5.70 5.83 3.90
CA VAL A 53 6.24 7.13 4.34
C VAL A 53 7.64 7.33 3.78
N SER A 54 8.51 6.33 3.91
CA SER A 54 9.89 6.41 3.42
C SER A 54 10.50 5.04 3.16
N VAL A 55 11.57 5.02 2.37
CA VAL A 55 12.36 3.82 2.09
C VAL A 55 13.83 4.14 2.29
N ASN A 56 14.52 3.35 3.11
CA ASN A 56 15.95 3.46 3.38
C ASN A 56 16.69 2.27 2.76
N LEU A 57 17.45 2.52 1.69
CA LEU A 57 18.18 1.49 0.95
C LEU A 57 19.40 0.91 1.68
N GLN A 58 19.68 1.30 2.93
CA GLN A 58 20.83 0.84 3.71
C GLN A 58 22.15 0.82 2.90
N ALA A 59 22.35 1.86 2.10
CA ALA A 59 23.34 1.88 1.01
C ALA A 59 24.76 1.53 1.45
N LYS A 60 25.18 1.98 2.65
CA LYS A 60 26.52 1.72 3.18
C LYS A 60 26.73 0.25 3.56
N THR A 61 25.75 -0.36 4.23
CA THR A 61 25.78 -1.78 4.63
C THR A 61 25.77 -2.66 3.39
N ASN A 62 24.88 -2.38 2.44
CA ASN A 62 24.81 -3.12 1.18
C ASN A 62 26.09 -2.99 0.34
N ALA A 63 26.68 -1.80 0.30
CA ALA A 63 27.93 -1.58 -0.41
C ALA A 63 29.08 -2.35 0.23
N LEU A 64 29.15 -2.43 1.58
CA LEU A 64 30.15 -3.24 2.27
C LEU A 64 30.02 -4.72 1.90
N ASN A 65 28.80 -5.26 1.95
CA ASN A 65 28.49 -6.64 1.59
C ASN A 65 28.81 -6.96 0.12
N SER A 66 28.67 -5.95 -0.76
CA SER A 66 28.89 -6.07 -2.20
C SER A 66 30.30 -5.62 -2.66
N HIS A 67 31.24 -5.35 -1.76
CA HIS A 67 32.57 -4.81 -2.11
C HIS A 67 32.50 -3.55 -3.01
N CYS A 68 31.63 -2.62 -2.61
CA CYS A 68 31.33 -1.36 -3.28
C CYS A 68 31.50 -0.13 -2.35
N GLU A 69 32.08 -0.31 -1.16
CA GLU A 69 32.28 0.75 -0.16
C GLU A 69 33.19 1.90 -0.63
N LYS A 70 34.04 1.62 -1.62
CA LYS A 70 35.00 2.59 -2.17
C LYS A 70 34.37 3.58 -3.17
N PHE A 71 33.14 3.32 -3.63
CA PHE A 71 32.47 4.26 -4.53
C PHE A 71 32.11 5.55 -3.78
N GLU A 72 32.50 6.69 -4.34
CA GLU A 72 32.23 8.01 -3.75
C GLU A 72 30.73 8.23 -3.48
N LEU A 73 29.87 7.73 -4.38
CA LEU A 73 28.41 7.80 -4.29
C LEU A 73 27.85 7.21 -2.98
N VAL A 74 28.48 6.18 -2.43
CA VAL A 74 28.08 5.53 -1.17
C VAL A 74 28.44 6.40 0.04
N ASN A 75 29.52 7.17 -0.07
CA ASN A 75 30.09 7.95 1.02
C ASN A 75 29.58 9.40 1.09
N ARG A 76 28.73 9.81 0.15
CA ARG A 76 28.06 11.13 0.18
C ARG A 76 27.09 11.24 1.35
N LYS A 77 26.72 12.49 1.70
CA LYS A 77 25.71 12.78 2.74
C LYS A 77 24.37 12.07 2.45
N LYS A 78 23.95 12.09 1.18
CA LYS A 78 22.87 11.25 0.66
C LYS A 78 23.51 10.04 -0.03
N ALA A 79 23.62 8.93 0.70
CA ALA A 79 24.27 7.74 0.20
C ALA A 79 23.42 7.09 -0.91
N THR A 80 24.04 6.82 -2.06
CA THR A 80 23.38 6.09 -3.16
C THR A 80 23.72 4.62 -3.08
N SER A 81 22.74 3.74 -3.32
CA SER A 81 22.98 2.29 -3.27
C SER A 81 23.78 1.83 -4.49
N VAL A 82 24.96 1.26 -4.23
CA VAL A 82 25.82 0.63 -5.24
C VAL A 82 26.10 -0.79 -4.78
N ILE A 83 25.65 -1.76 -5.57
CA ILE A 83 25.72 -3.19 -5.26
C ILE A 83 26.16 -3.98 -6.49
N ARG A 84 26.48 -5.26 -6.28
CA ARG A 84 26.81 -6.19 -7.37
C ARG A 84 25.73 -7.26 -7.46
N ARG A 85 25.37 -7.64 -8.68
CA ARG A 85 24.35 -8.68 -8.95
C ARG A 85 24.76 -10.05 -8.37
N GLY A 86 23.81 -10.95 -8.13
CA GLY A 86 24.13 -12.25 -7.52
C GLY A 86 24.42 -12.18 -6.02
N GLY A 87 23.89 -11.15 -5.36
CA GLY A 87 24.02 -10.96 -3.92
C GLY A 87 22.72 -10.35 -3.36
N PRO A 88 22.41 -10.59 -2.07
CA PRO A 88 21.23 -10.01 -1.46
C PRO A 88 21.41 -8.51 -1.19
N MET A 89 20.30 -7.78 -1.21
CA MET A 89 20.21 -6.39 -0.83
C MET A 89 19.14 -6.21 0.25
N SER A 90 19.49 -5.59 1.37
CA SER A 90 18.56 -5.28 2.46
C SER A 90 18.12 -3.82 2.43
N PHE A 91 16.87 -3.53 2.75
CA PHE A 91 16.40 -2.16 2.90
C PHE A 91 15.16 -2.09 3.80
N ASP A 92 14.92 -0.91 4.34
CA ASP A 92 13.84 -0.67 5.30
C ASP A 92 12.72 0.12 4.62
N ILE A 93 11.48 -0.30 4.84
CA ILE A 93 10.28 0.43 4.42
C ILE A 93 9.54 0.87 5.67
N THR A 94 9.30 2.17 5.80
CA THR A 94 8.49 2.75 6.87
C THR A 94 7.10 3.08 6.34
N PHE A 95 6.07 2.56 6.99
CA PHE A 95 4.66 2.80 6.67
C PHE A 95 4.06 3.87 7.60
N ASN A 96 2.83 4.29 7.33
CA ASN A 96 2.07 5.21 8.19
C ASN A 96 1.33 4.52 9.34
N GLN A 97 1.47 3.19 9.45
CA GLN A 97 0.83 2.33 10.43
C GLN A 97 1.73 1.11 10.67
N ASP A 98 1.37 0.26 11.63
CA ASP A 98 2.13 -0.96 11.92
C ASP A 98 2.30 -1.84 10.66
N ALA A 99 3.54 -2.28 10.47
CA ALA A 99 3.98 -3.03 9.30
C ALA A 99 3.57 -4.51 9.35
N ASP A 100 2.28 -4.80 9.56
CA ASP A 100 1.80 -6.19 9.56
C ASP A 100 1.77 -6.77 8.14
N LEU A 101 2.93 -7.27 7.69
CA LEU A 101 3.11 -7.88 6.38
C LEU A 101 2.52 -9.30 6.29
N LYS A 102 2.14 -9.90 7.42
CA LYS A 102 1.63 -11.27 7.45
C LYS A 102 0.16 -11.31 7.17
N ASP A 103 -0.64 -10.46 7.81
CA ASP A 103 -2.11 -10.55 7.73
C ASP A 103 -2.78 -9.24 7.30
N GLY A 104 -2.22 -8.08 7.65
CA GLY A 104 -2.82 -6.78 7.34
C GLY A 104 -2.48 -6.18 5.98
N LEU A 105 -1.20 -6.18 5.58
CA LEU A 105 -0.68 -5.45 4.43
C LEU A 105 -0.19 -6.37 3.32
N LYS A 106 -0.48 -5.97 2.09
CA LYS A 106 0.08 -6.55 0.87
C LYS A 106 1.08 -5.56 0.27
N VAL A 107 2.36 -5.93 0.26
CA VAL A 107 3.45 -5.09 -0.27
C VAL A 107 4.02 -5.70 -1.53
N THR A 108 4.01 -4.93 -2.62
CA THR A 108 4.58 -5.34 -3.91
C THR A 108 5.72 -4.41 -4.30
N LEU A 109 6.87 -4.97 -4.61
CA LEU A 109 8.07 -4.25 -5.03
C LEU A 109 8.21 -4.32 -6.55
N TYR A 110 8.47 -3.19 -7.17
CA TYR A 110 8.71 -3.07 -8.60
C TYR A 110 10.13 -2.56 -8.85
N PHE A 111 11.01 -3.45 -9.26
CA PHE A 111 12.34 -3.11 -9.76
C PHE A 111 12.27 -2.93 -11.26
N SER A 112 12.69 -1.76 -11.77
CA SER A 112 12.59 -1.41 -13.19
C SER A 112 13.92 -0.94 -13.74
N PHE A 113 14.27 -1.43 -14.93
CA PHE A 113 15.48 -1.07 -15.67
C PHE A 113 15.12 -0.41 -17.02
N GLY A 114 15.71 0.75 -17.26
CA GLY A 114 15.52 1.51 -18.51
C GLY A 114 14.12 2.14 -18.65
N PRO A 115 13.82 2.72 -19.82
CA PRO A 115 12.59 3.50 -20.05
C PRO A 115 11.35 2.66 -20.34
N ARG A 116 11.52 1.38 -20.73
CA ARG A 116 10.43 0.45 -21.07
C ARG A 116 10.67 -0.90 -20.36
N PRO A 117 10.50 -0.96 -19.04
CA PRO A 117 10.73 -2.17 -18.27
C PRO A 117 9.74 -3.27 -18.70
N SER A 118 10.22 -4.51 -18.74
CA SER A 118 9.44 -5.69 -19.11
C SER A 118 9.97 -6.92 -18.39
N SER A 119 9.07 -7.65 -17.72
CA SER A 119 9.38 -8.90 -17.03
C SER A 119 9.90 -9.97 -17.99
N THR A 120 9.29 -10.10 -19.17
CA THR A 120 9.70 -11.06 -20.21
C THR A 120 11.12 -10.79 -20.72
N LYS A 121 11.57 -9.53 -20.70
CA LYS A 121 12.92 -9.13 -21.12
C LYS A 121 13.92 -9.07 -19.96
N GLY A 122 13.52 -9.46 -18.74
CA GLY A 122 14.38 -9.38 -17.54
C GLY A 122 14.72 -7.95 -17.12
N THR A 123 13.98 -6.95 -17.60
CA THR A 123 14.17 -5.52 -17.29
C THR A 123 13.15 -4.99 -16.27
N GLN A 124 12.34 -5.89 -15.72
CA GLN A 124 11.43 -5.62 -14.62
C GLN A 124 11.36 -6.84 -13.70
N ALA A 125 11.38 -6.62 -12.39
CA ALA A 125 11.03 -7.63 -11.41
C ALA A 125 9.88 -7.12 -10.53
N ILE A 126 8.90 -7.99 -10.29
CA ILE A 126 7.73 -7.73 -9.47
C ILE A 126 7.76 -8.75 -8.34
N LEU A 127 7.90 -8.29 -7.10
CA LEU A 127 8.09 -9.15 -5.94
C LEU A 127 7.01 -8.88 -4.90
N LEU A 128 6.26 -9.91 -4.54
CA LEU A 128 5.28 -9.86 -3.48
C LEU A 128 5.93 -10.25 -2.16
N VAL A 129 5.88 -9.36 -1.17
CA VAL A 129 6.42 -9.62 0.16
C VAL A 129 5.37 -10.39 0.97
N THR A 130 5.64 -11.67 1.25
CA THR A 130 4.68 -12.59 1.90
C THR A 130 4.89 -12.74 3.41
N GLY A 131 5.73 -11.91 4.03
CA GLY A 131 6.05 -11.98 5.47
C GLY A 131 6.88 -13.21 5.87
N LYS A 132 7.30 -14.04 4.91
CA LYS A 132 8.18 -15.19 5.12
C LYS A 132 9.64 -14.76 5.28
N ASN A 133 10.37 -15.48 6.11
CA ASN A 133 11.77 -15.24 6.45
C ASN A 133 12.78 -16.09 5.64
N THR A 134 12.30 -16.85 4.65
CA THR A 134 13.12 -17.68 3.76
C THR A 134 12.95 -17.25 2.31
N PHE A 135 13.99 -17.40 1.50
CA PHE A 135 13.86 -17.35 0.05
C PHE A 135 13.21 -18.66 -0.42
N ASP A 136 12.21 -18.54 -1.27
CA ASP A 136 11.45 -19.65 -1.85
C ASP A 136 12.04 -20.09 -3.21
N LYS A 137 12.85 -19.26 -3.86
CA LYS A 137 13.38 -19.50 -5.21
C LYS A 137 14.89 -19.72 -5.25
N ASN A 138 15.36 -20.24 -6.39
CA ASN A 138 16.77 -20.44 -6.68
C ASN A 138 17.53 -19.11 -6.76
N GLU A 139 18.84 -19.13 -6.52
CA GLU A 139 19.73 -17.94 -6.50
C GLU A 139 19.74 -17.14 -7.82
N ASP A 140 19.42 -17.81 -8.93
CA ASP A 140 19.29 -17.19 -10.25
C ASP A 140 17.92 -16.55 -10.51
N GLU A 141 17.01 -16.55 -9.54
CA GLU A 141 15.71 -15.92 -9.67
C GLU A 141 15.53 -14.78 -8.67
N TRP A 142 14.77 -13.77 -9.09
CA TRP A 142 14.40 -12.68 -8.20
C TRP A 142 13.49 -13.20 -7.11
N ASP A 143 13.88 -12.94 -5.88
CA ASP A 143 13.13 -13.37 -4.71
C ASP A 143 13.20 -12.34 -3.59
N VAL A 144 12.28 -12.44 -2.65
CA VAL A 144 12.18 -11.52 -1.52
C VAL A 144 11.85 -12.28 -0.24
N ARG A 145 12.52 -11.90 0.84
CA ARG A 145 12.20 -12.35 2.18
C ARG A 145 12.04 -11.17 3.12
N PHE A 146 11.21 -11.37 4.11
CA PHE A 146 11.04 -10.50 5.25
C PHE A 146 12.09 -10.84 6.31
N SER A 147 12.83 -9.84 6.80
CA SER A 147 13.88 -10.06 7.79
C SER A 147 13.36 -9.77 9.21
N THR A 148 12.95 -8.53 9.46
CA THR A 148 12.49 -8.07 10.77
C THR A 148 11.42 -6.99 10.63
N GLN A 149 10.60 -6.83 11.66
CA GLN A 149 9.64 -5.74 11.79
C GLN A 149 9.87 -5.05 13.13
N ASP A 150 9.85 -3.73 13.09
CA ASP A 150 9.93 -2.85 14.25
C ASP A 150 8.83 -1.78 14.11
N GLY A 151 7.67 -2.05 14.71
CA GLY A 151 6.47 -1.21 14.61
C GLY A 151 6.06 -0.93 13.17
N GLU A 152 6.21 0.34 12.77
CA GLU A 152 5.89 0.87 11.44
C GLU A 152 6.94 0.57 10.37
N THR A 153 8.12 0.04 10.76
CA THR A 153 9.22 -0.23 9.83
C THR A 153 9.43 -1.72 9.61
N ALA A 154 9.49 -2.15 8.35
CA ALA A 154 9.85 -3.50 7.97
C ALA A 154 11.19 -3.54 7.21
N THR A 155 12.07 -4.42 7.65
CA THR A 155 13.32 -4.74 6.96
C THR A 155 13.06 -5.87 5.98
N ILE A 156 13.32 -5.60 4.70
CA ILE A 156 13.13 -6.55 3.60
C ILE A 156 14.49 -6.84 2.97
N GLU A 157 14.67 -8.08 2.55
CA GLU A 157 15.87 -8.50 1.83
C GLU A 157 15.48 -9.12 0.49
N VAL A 158 16.11 -8.63 -0.57
CA VAL A 158 15.84 -9.04 -1.94
C VAL A 158 17.04 -9.78 -2.50
N GLN A 159 16.79 -10.95 -3.09
CA GLN A 159 17.75 -11.71 -3.85
C GLN A 159 17.76 -11.24 -5.30
N ILE A 160 18.95 -10.92 -5.80
CA ILE A 160 19.15 -10.38 -7.15
C ILE A 160 19.90 -11.41 -8.00
N PRO A 161 19.32 -11.85 -9.14
CA PRO A 161 19.95 -12.82 -10.03
C PRO A 161 21.31 -12.40 -10.59
N HIS A 162 22.16 -13.39 -10.87
CA HIS A 162 23.48 -13.20 -11.50
C HIS A 162 23.41 -12.61 -12.91
N HIS A 163 22.33 -12.87 -13.66
CA HIS A 163 22.21 -12.50 -15.07
C HIS A 163 21.49 -11.16 -15.30
N VAL A 164 21.10 -10.47 -14.21
CA VAL A 164 20.36 -9.22 -14.29
C VAL A 164 21.14 -8.12 -15.06
N PRO A 165 20.47 -7.26 -15.84
CA PRO A 165 21.11 -6.13 -16.50
C PRO A 165 21.87 -5.20 -15.54
N VAL A 166 23.11 -4.90 -15.90
CA VAL A 166 23.99 -3.97 -15.18
C VAL A 166 23.62 -2.54 -15.52
N GLY A 167 23.49 -1.69 -14.51
CA GLY A 167 23.21 -0.27 -14.67
C GLY A 167 22.27 0.27 -13.59
N VAL A 168 21.45 1.25 -13.99
CA VAL A 168 20.59 2.01 -13.06
C VAL A 168 19.20 1.39 -12.98
N TRP A 169 18.82 1.01 -11.77
CA TRP A 169 17.52 0.47 -11.41
C TRP A 169 16.73 1.47 -10.58
N LYS A 170 15.41 1.44 -10.77
CA LYS A 170 14.44 2.20 -9.98
C LYS A 170 13.59 1.24 -9.17
N LEU A 171 13.24 1.66 -7.95
CA LEU A 171 12.35 0.94 -7.05
C LEU A 171 11.04 1.71 -6.91
N ALA A 172 9.92 1.01 -7.03
CA ALA A 172 8.64 1.48 -6.54
C ALA A 172 8.05 0.44 -5.57
N VAL A 173 7.36 0.92 -4.55
CA VAL A 173 6.70 0.10 -3.53
C VAL A 173 5.20 0.39 -3.63
N GLU A 174 4.43 -0.66 -3.89
CA GLU A 174 2.97 -0.62 -3.81
C GLU A 174 2.52 -1.25 -2.51
N VAL A 175 1.57 -0.58 -1.85
CA VAL A 175 0.93 -1.03 -0.62
C VAL A 175 -0.57 -1.06 -0.84
N SER A 176 -1.19 -2.17 -0.46
CA SER A 176 -2.64 -2.28 -0.34
C SER A 176 -3.03 -3.05 0.93
N PRO A 177 -4.23 -2.81 1.49
CA PRO A 177 -4.80 -3.71 2.49
C PRO A 177 -4.91 -5.14 1.93
N ARG A 178 -4.63 -6.14 2.74
CA ARG A 178 -4.79 -7.52 2.30
C ARG A 178 -6.28 -7.84 2.15
N GLY A 179 -6.70 -8.19 0.93
CA GLY A 179 -8.09 -8.49 0.61
C GLY A 179 -8.82 -7.38 -0.14
N ASP A 180 -8.26 -6.17 -0.19
CA ASP A 180 -8.76 -5.08 -1.03
C ASP A 180 -7.66 -4.49 -1.93
N ASP A 181 -7.62 -4.95 -3.18
CA ASP A 181 -6.70 -4.44 -4.20
C ASP A 181 -7.16 -3.11 -4.84
N LYS A 182 -8.37 -2.60 -4.50
CA LYS A 182 -8.86 -1.31 -5.03
C LYS A 182 -8.18 -0.12 -4.35
N VAL A 183 -7.86 -0.26 -3.07
CA VAL A 183 -7.13 0.74 -2.30
C VAL A 183 -5.64 0.43 -2.38
N ARG A 184 -4.93 1.13 -3.26
CA ARG A 184 -3.48 1.00 -3.40
C ARG A 184 -2.78 2.35 -3.39
N ASP A 185 -1.65 2.41 -2.70
CA ASP A 185 -0.71 3.52 -2.73
C ASP A 185 0.59 3.05 -3.40
N ILE A 186 1.15 3.88 -4.29
CA ILE A 186 2.40 3.57 -4.98
C ILE A 186 3.43 4.66 -4.67
N PHE A 187 4.40 4.29 -3.86
CA PHE A 187 5.56 5.12 -3.55
C PHE A 187 6.68 4.85 -4.54
N ARG A 188 7.16 5.90 -5.22
CA ARG A 188 8.29 5.81 -6.15
C ARG A 188 9.52 6.37 -5.47
N LEU A 189 10.53 5.53 -5.31
CA LEU A 189 11.79 5.97 -4.74
C LEU A 189 12.52 6.86 -5.76
N GLU A 190 12.90 8.06 -5.32
CA GLU A 190 13.70 8.99 -6.14
C GLU A 190 15.15 8.52 -6.28
N ASP A 191 15.65 7.80 -5.27
CA ASP A 191 17.00 7.29 -5.23
C ASP A 191 17.22 6.15 -6.22
N GLN A 192 18.40 6.18 -6.83
CA GLN A 192 18.81 5.21 -7.83
C GLN A 192 19.56 4.06 -7.18
N ILE A 193 19.38 2.86 -7.74
CA ILE A 193 20.12 1.66 -7.35
C ILE A 193 21.06 1.30 -8.50
N PHE A 194 22.36 1.32 -8.25
CA PHE A 194 23.37 0.89 -9.22
C PHE A 194 23.68 -0.59 -9.00
N ILE A 195 23.37 -1.41 -10.00
CA ILE A 195 23.71 -2.84 -9.99
C ILE A 195 24.87 -3.07 -10.95
N LEU A 196 25.99 -3.58 -10.42
CA LEU A 196 27.23 -3.83 -11.15
C LEU A 196 27.50 -5.33 -11.36
N PHE A 197 28.50 -5.63 -12.19
CA PHE A 197 29.05 -6.99 -12.28
C PHE A 197 29.65 -7.44 -10.95
N ASN A 198 29.52 -8.74 -10.68
CA ASN A 198 30.01 -9.38 -9.47
C ASN A 198 31.09 -10.43 -9.77
N PRO A 199 32.39 -10.08 -9.69
CA PRO A 199 33.47 -11.05 -9.85
C PRO A 199 33.71 -11.93 -8.62
N TRP A 200 33.00 -11.69 -7.50
CA TRP A 200 33.05 -12.53 -6.30
C TRP A 200 31.99 -13.63 -6.31
N SER A 201 30.98 -13.54 -7.18
CA SER A 201 30.05 -14.64 -7.38
C SER A 201 30.67 -15.68 -8.32
N LYS A 202 30.39 -16.95 -8.02
CA LYS A 202 30.78 -18.10 -8.86
C LYS A 202 29.69 -18.49 -9.87
N GLY A 203 28.55 -17.80 -9.87
CA GLY A 203 27.43 -18.00 -10.78
C GLY A 203 27.67 -17.43 -12.18
#